data_AF-A0A2T3FZZ0-F1
#
_entry.id   AF-A0A2T3FZZ0-F1
#
_cell.length_a   1.000
_cell.length_b   1.000
_cell.length_c   1.000
_cell.angle_alpha   90.00
_cell.angle_beta   90.00
_cell.angle_gamma   90.00
#
_symmetry.space_group_name_H-M   'P 1'
#
loop_
_entity.id
_entity.type
_entity.pdbx_description
1 polymer ?
#
loop_
_entity_poly.entity_id
_entity_poly.type
_entity_poly.pdbx_seq_one_letter_code
_entity_poly.pdbx_strand_id
1 'polypeptide(L)'
;MKALTFKEKQDVLEDLFKKYHRAVLQLKCLEERNFYPTIQFDTVKEKKMYYQDKGSQLNDQLVLKEELEKVIATFEFILDCLSMESKVIIEKEFIERVGKDWWIDYYSRSTYYRLKTRAMEETLFYFSCL
;
A
#
# COMPACT_ATOMS: atom_id res chain seq x y z
N MET A 1 -11.49 -19.10 16.36
CA MET A 1 -11.12 -17.66 16.38
C MET A 1 -12.35 -16.85 16.77
N LYS A 2 -12.21 -15.86 17.66
CA LYS A 2 -13.31 -14.92 17.96
C LYS A 2 -13.61 -14.13 16.68
N ALA A 3 -14.87 -14.06 16.26
CA ALA A 3 -15.24 -13.28 15.09
C ALA A 3 -14.97 -11.79 15.38
N LEU A 4 -14.17 -11.13 14.52
CA LEU A 4 -13.96 -9.69 14.63
C LEU A 4 -15.28 -8.97 14.42
N THR A 5 -15.50 -7.94 15.23
CA THR A 5 -16.61 -7.00 15.04
C THR A 5 -16.40 -6.20 13.75
N PHE A 6 -17.47 -5.60 13.24
CA PHE A 6 -17.41 -4.77 12.03
C PHE A 6 -16.35 -3.66 12.15
N LYS A 7 -16.29 -3.00 13.32
CA LYS A 7 -15.34 -1.92 13.57
C LYS A 7 -13.90 -2.44 13.59
N GLU A 8 -13.63 -3.55 14.28
CA GLU A 8 -12.29 -4.14 14.31
C GLU A 8 -11.83 -4.56 12.90
N LYS A 9 -12.72 -5.11 12.06
CA LYS A 9 -12.40 -5.42 10.66
C LYS A 9 -12.01 -4.15 9.88
N GLN A 10 -12.77 -3.08 10.07
CA GLN A 10 -12.49 -1.80 9.43
C GLN A 10 -11.15 -1.24 9.89
N ASP A 11 -10.88 -1.22 11.19
CA ASP A 11 -9.62 -0.69 11.75
C ASP A 11 -8.40 -1.49 11.22
N VAL A 12 -8.50 -2.83 11.15
CA VAL A 12 -7.46 -3.69 10.57
C VAL A 12 -7.21 -3.37 9.10
N LEU A 13 -8.27 -3.24 8.31
CA LEU A 13 -8.15 -2.90 6.89
C LEU A 13 -7.58 -1.50 6.68
N GLU A 14 -7.99 -0.51 7.49
CA GLU A 14 -7.41 0.83 7.44
C GLU A 14 -5.89 0.78 7.66
N ASP A 15 -5.42 -0.01 8.63
CA ASP A 15 -3.99 -0.15 8.89
C ASP A 15 -3.25 -0.91 7.79
N LEU A 16 -3.86 -1.92 7.18
CA LEU A 16 -3.31 -2.63 6.02
C LEU A 16 -3.18 -1.68 4.81
N PHE A 17 -4.24 -0.96 4.46
CA PHE A 17 -4.21 -0.04 3.32
C PHE A 17 -3.33 1.19 3.58
N LYS A 18 -3.13 1.63 4.83
CA LYS A 18 -2.09 2.62 5.17
C LYS A 18 -0.70 2.11 4.82
N LYS A 19 -0.39 0.83 5.05
CA LYS A 19 0.90 0.23 4.67
C LYS A 19 1.05 0.19 3.15
N TYR A 20 0.00 -0.20 2.43
CA TYR A 20 -0.04 -0.16 0.97
C TYR A 20 0.24 1.25 0.43
N HIS A 21 -0.51 2.26 0.88
CA HIS A 21 -0.32 3.65 0.47
C HIS A 21 1.09 4.17 0.75
N ARG A 22 1.63 3.82 1.92
CA ARG A 22 3.02 4.16 2.27
C ARG A 22 3.99 3.51 1.31
N ALA A 23 3.80 2.23 0.96
CA ALA A 23 4.70 1.53 0.05
C ALA A 23 4.67 2.15 -1.35
N VAL A 24 3.47 2.44 -1.88
CA VAL A 24 3.30 3.13 -3.18
C VAL A 24 3.99 4.49 -3.18
N LEU A 25 3.80 5.28 -2.13
CA LEU A 25 4.44 6.59 -2.02
C LEU A 25 5.97 6.47 -1.93
N GLN A 26 6.49 5.53 -1.13
CA GLN A 26 7.93 5.33 -0.97
C GLN A 26 8.58 4.89 -2.28
N LEU A 27 7.94 3.99 -3.03
CA LEU A 27 8.41 3.56 -4.33
C LEU A 27 8.49 4.74 -5.31
N LYS A 28 7.42 5.54 -5.39
CA LYS A 28 7.40 6.77 -6.21
C LYS A 28 8.52 7.74 -5.84
N CYS A 29 8.75 7.97 -4.55
CA CYS A 29 9.85 8.82 -4.09
C CYS A 29 11.24 8.28 -4.46
N LEU A 30 11.43 6.95 -4.46
CA LEU A 30 12.69 6.32 -4.89
C LEU A 30 12.91 6.49 -6.40
N GLU A 31 11.87 6.34 -7.21
CA GLU A 31 11.94 6.54 -8.65
C GLU A 31 12.29 7.99 -9.02
N GLU A 32 11.62 8.95 -8.38
CA GLU A 32 11.86 10.38 -8.60
C GLU A 32 13.24 10.85 -8.11
N ARG A 33 13.81 10.19 -7.09
CA ARG A 33 15.16 10.50 -6.56
C ARG A 33 16.27 10.28 -7.58
N ASN A 34 16.05 9.44 -8.59
CA ASN A 34 17.03 9.16 -9.64
C ASN A 34 17.13 10.25 -10.71
N PHE A 35 16.39 11.37 -10.61
CA PHE A 35 16.34 12.38 -11.67
C PHE A 35 17.61 13.25 -11.80
N TYR A 36 18.34 13.54 -10.71
CA TYR A 36 19.62 14.23 -10.80
C TYR A 36 20.66 13.69 -9.80
N PRO A 37 21.84 13.24 -10.26
CA PRO A 37 22.99 13.04 -9.38
C PRO A 37 23.38 14.40 -8.78
N THR A 38 23.25 14.57 -7.47
CA THR A 38 23.87 15.72 -6.79
C THR A 38 25.38 15.50 -6.78
N ILE A 39 26.06 16.03 -7.81
CA ILE A 39 27.51 16.18 -7.78
C ILE A 39 27.79 17.24 -6.72
N GLN A 40 28.23 16.80 -5.54
CA GLN A 40 28.77 17.71 -4.52
C GLN A 40 30.09 18.28 -5.06
N PHE A 41 30.08 19.53 -5.54
CA PHE A 41 31.27 20.21 -6.04
C PHE A 41 32.20 20.72 -4.94
N ASP A 42 31.76 20.70 -3.68
CA ASP A 42 32.52 21.27 -2.59
C ASP A 42 33.20 20.20 -1.74
N THR A 43 34.54 20.30 -1.71
CA THR A 43 35.53 19.57 -0.92
C THR A 43 35.96 18.18 -1.40
N VAL A 44 36.85 18.18 -2.39
CA VAL A 44 37.84 17.09 -2.55
C VAL A 44 38.80 17.14 -1.35
N LYS A 45 38.39 16.55 -0.23
CA LYS A 45 39.32 15.98 0.75
C LYS A 45 39.25 14.48 0.58
N GLU A 46 40.26 13.90 -0.06
CA GLU A 46 40.41 12.45 -0.19
C GLU A 46 40.53 11.80 1.19
N LYS A 47 39.39 11.45 1.80
CA LYS A 47 39.34 10.39 2.80
C LYS A 47 39.17 9.07 2.06
N LYS A 48 40.17 8.18 2.19
CA LYS A 48 40.22 6.81 1.61
C LYS A 48 39.01 5.90 1.92
N MET A 49 37.99 6.37 2.65
CA MET A 49 36.79 5.62 3.00
C MET A 49 35.58 5.87 2.07
N TYR A 50 35.67 6.83 1.14
CA TYR A 50 34.51 7.36 0.41
C TYR A 50 33.99 6.48 -0.75
N TYR A 51 34.81 5.56 -1.27
CA TYR A 51 34.42 4.73 -2.43
C TYR A 51 33.69 3.43 -2.05
N GLN A 52 33.87 2.95 -0.83
CA GLN A 52 33.35 1.63 -0.42
C GLN A 52 31.87 1.69 0.03
N ASP A 53 31.38 2.88 0.41
CA ASP A 53 30.05 3.11 1.03
C ASP A 53 28.92 3.39 0.02
N LYS A 54 29.25 3.90 -1.18
CA LYS A 54 28.24 4.17 -2.22
C LYS A 54 27.64 2.89 -2.81
N GLY A 55 28.44 1.83 -2.91
CA GLY A 55 27.98 0.53 -3.42
C GLY A 55 26.97 -0.14 -2.47
N SER A 56 27.23 -0.11 -1.16
CA SER A 56 26.28 -0.59 -0.14
C SER A 56 24.99 0.22 -0.17
N GLN A 57 25.07 1.55 -0.24
CA GLN A 57 23.88 2.41 -0.28
C GLN A 57 22.99 2.13 -1.51
N LEU A 58 23.59 1.90 -2.68
CA LEU A 58 22.85 1.52 -3.90
C LEU A 58 22.21 0.14 -3.76
N ASN A 59 22.91 -0.81 -3.16
CA ASN A 59 22.37 -2.15 -2.91
C ASN A 59 21.20 -2.09 -1.92
N ASP A 60 21.30 -1.30 -0.85
CA ASP A 60 20.22 -1.12 0.12
C ASP A 60 18.98 -0.48 -0.52
N GLN A 61 19.17 0.48 -1.44
CA GLN A 61 18.08 1.08 -2.20
C GLN A 61 17.41 0.08 -3.15
N LEU A 62 18.19 -0.80 -3.78
CA LEU A 62 17.68 -1.85 -4.65
C LEU A 62 16.85 -2.86 -3.85
N VAL A 63 17.38 -3.34 -2.71
CA VAL A 63 16.66 -4.24 -1.81
C VAL A 63 15.36 -3.61 -1.32
N LEU A 64 15.40 -2.36 -0.87
CA LEU A 64 14.20 -1.64 -0.44
C LEU A 64 13.17 -1.51 -1.58
N LYS A 65 13.62 -1.20 -2.81
CA LYS A 65 12.74 -1.13 -3.97
C LYS A 65 12.02 -2.47 -4.21
N GLU A 66 12.77 -3.57 -4.23
CA GLU A 66 12.19 -4.91 -4.41
C GLU A 66 11.20 -5.28 -3.30
N GLU A 67 11.49 -4.93 -2.05
CA GLU A 67 10.57 -5.15 -0.93
C GLU A 67 9.26 -4.37 -1.08
N LEU A 68 9.35 -3.10 -1.48
CA LEU A 68 8.17 -2.26 -1.72
C LEU A 68 7.32 -2.81 -2.87
N GLU A 69 7.96 -3.21 -3.98
CA GLU A 69 7.28 -3.83 -5.12
C GLU A 69 6.57 -5.13 -4.73
N LYS A 70 7.21 -5.99 -3.91
CA LYS A 70 6.58 -7.21 -3.40
C LYS A 70 5.35 -6.92 -2.55
N VAL A 71 5.43 -5.91 -1.66
CA VAL A 71 4.29 -5.50 -0.84
C VAL A 71 3.15 -5.02 -1.72
N ILE A 72 3.42 -4.13 -2.68
CA ILE A 72 2.40 -3.60 -3.60
C ILE A 72 1.77 -4.73 -4.42
N ALA A 73 2.58 -5.59 -5.03
CA ALA A 73 2.12 -6.72 -5.84
C ALA A 73 1.24 -7.69 -5.04
N THR A 74 1.53 -7.89 -3.75
CA THR A 74 0.69 -8.73 -2.88
C THR A 74 -0.70 -8.12 -2.70
N PHE A 75 -0.79 -6.81 -2.47
CA PHE A 75 -2.09 -6.13 -2.36
C PHE A 75 -2.85 -6.15 -3.69
N GLU A 76 -2.18 -5.88 -4.81
CA GLU A 76 -2.78 -5.92 -6.15
C GLU A 76 -3.32 -7.31 -6.49
N PHE A 77 -2.55 -8.36 -6.20
CA PHE A 77 -2.99 -9.73 -6.36
C PHE A 77 -4.26 -10.04 -5.55
N ILE A 78 -4.33 -9.59 -4.29
CA ILE A 78 -5.52 -9.78 -3.46
C ILE A 78 -6.72 -9.03 -4.06
N LEU A 79 -6.52 -7.79 -4.51
CA LEU A 79 -7.58 -6.98 -5.13
C LEU A 79 -8.13 -7.64 -6.40
N ASP A 80 -7.28 -8.32 -7.17
CA ASP A 80 -7.70 -9.06 -8.37
C ASP A 80 -8.42 -10.37 -8.06
N CYS A 81 -8.21 -10.93 -6.86
CA CYS A 81 -8.97 -12.09 -6.37
C CYS A 81 -10.36 -11.71 -5.82
N LEU A 82 -10.64 -10.44 -5.56
CA LEU A 82 -11.92 -9.99 -5.03
C LEU A 82 -13.02 -10.09 -6.10
N SER A 83 -14.23 -10.44 -5.65
CA SER A 83 -15.43 -10.26 -6.44
C SER A 83 -15.59 -8.78 -6.86
N MET A 84 -16.20 -8.56 -8.03
CA MET A 84 -16.35 -7.21 -8.59
C MET A 84 -17.05 -6.23 -7.63
N GLU A 85 -18.10 -6.69 -6.93
CA GLU A 85 -18.81 -5.87 -5.93
C GLU A 85 -17.91 -5.48 -4.76
N SER A 86 -17.11 -6.43 -4.26
CA SER A 86 -16.18 -6.19 -3.16
C SER A 86 -15.04 -5.28 -3.58
N LYS A 87 -14.47 -5.48 -4.77
CA LYS A 87 -13.39 -4.63 -5.31
C LYS A 87 -13.82 -3.17 -5.36
N VAL A 88 -15.01 -2.87 -5.91
CA VAL A 88 -15.55 -1.50 -5.97
C VAL A 88 -15.68 -0.86 -4.58
N ILE A 89 -16.17 -1.62 -3.58
CA ILE A 89 -16.29 -1.10 -2.22
C ILE A 89 -14.91 -0.83 -1.62
N ILE A 90 -13.97 -1.76 -1.76
CA ILE A 90 -12.63 -1.63 -1.17
C ILE A 90 -11.83 -0.49 -1.81
N GLU A 91 -11.90 -0.35 -3.14
CA GLU A 91 -11.26 0.74 -3.87
C GLU A 91 -11.74 2.10 -3.37
N LYS A 92 -13.06 2.31 -3.32
CA LYS A 92 -13.62 3.60 -2.90
C LYS A 92 -13.42 3.91 -1.42
N GLU A 93 -13.50 2.91 -0.55
CA GLU A 93 -13.36 3.08 0.89
C GLU A 93 -11.91 3.26 1.35
N PHE A 94 -11.00 2.41 0.88
CA PHE A 94 -9.66 2.28 1.46
C PHE A 94 -8.54 2.80 0.55
N ILE A 95 -8.73 2.74 -0.77
CA ILE A 95 -7.70 3.14 -1.75
C ILE A 95 -7.89 4.61 -2.13
N GLU A 96 -9.00 4.93 -2.78
CA GLU A 96 -9.34 6.30 -3.22
C GLU A 96 -9.76 7.19 -2.05
N ARG A 97 -10.32 6.59 -1.00
CA ARG A 97 -10.91 7.28 0.17
C ARG A 97 -11.90 8.36 -0.26
N VAL A 98 -12.80 7.98 -1.16
CA VAL A 98 -13.91 8.86 -1.55
C VAL A 98 -14.71 9.19 -0.29
N GLY A 99 -15.17 10.45 -0.18
CA GLY A 99 -15.86 10.94 1.01
C GLY A 99 -16.95 9.98 1.52
N LYS A 100 -17.21 10.00 2.82
CA LYS A 100 -18.02 9.00 3.57
C LYS A 100 -19.38 8.62 2.95
N ASP A 101 -19.95 9.49 2.15
CA ASP A 101 -21.30 9.39 1.61
C ASP A 101 -21.33 9.04 0.11
N TRP A 102 -20.21 8.63 -0.48
CA TRP A 102 -20.11 8.30 -1.91
C TRP A 102 -21.12 7.24 -2.37
N TRP A 103 -21.56 6.36 -1.46
CA TRP A 103 -22.45 5.24 -1.75
C TRP A 103 -23.91 5.64 -1.88
N ILE A 104 -24.30 6.84 -1.43
CA ILE A 104 -25.72 7.29 -1.38
C ILE A 104 -26.34 7.30 -2.78
N ASP A 105 -25.56 7.65 -3.80
CA ASP A 105 -26.05 7.75 -5.18
C ASP A 105 -26.22 6.38 -5.87
N TYR A 106 -25.68 5.31 -5.27
CA TYR A 106 -25.60 3.98 -5.90
C TYR A 106 -26.37 2.90 -5.13
N TYR A 107 -26.47 3.02 -3.81
CA TYR A 107 -26.98 1.96 -2.95
C TYR A 107 -27.92 2.49 -1.89
N SER A 108 -28.92 1.68 -1.53
CA SER A 108 -29.60 1.87 -0.27
C SER A 108 -28.63 1.63 0.90
N ARG A 109 -28.87 2.28 2.05
CA ARG A 109 -28.05 2.13 3.25
C ARG A 109 -27.86 0.66 3.66
N SER A 110 -28.94 -0.12 3.68
CA SER A 110 -28.88 -1.54 4.08
C SER A 110 -28.06 -2.37 3.09
N THR A 111 -28.23 -2.13 1.79
CA THR A 111 -27.45 -2.80 0.74
C THR A 111 -25.97 -2.50 0.90
N TYR A 112 -25.60 -1.23 1.05
CA TYR A 112 -24.22 -0.81 1.16
C TYR A 112 -23.52 -1.45 2.38
N TYR A 113 -24.11 -1.38 3.58
CA TYR A 113 -23.45 -1.95 4.76
C TYR A 113 -23.32 -3.49 4.70
N ARG A 114 -24.26 -4.17 4.02
CA ARG A 114 -24.15 -5.61 3.76
C ARG A 114 -23.00 -5.91 2.80
N LEU A 115 -22.92 -5.18 1.68
CA LEU A 115 -21.83 -5.32 0.70
C LEU A 115 -20.47 -4.98 1.33
N LYS A 116 -20.39 -3.90 2.11
CA LYS A 116 -19.17 -3.52 2.83
C LYS A 116 -18.72 -4.58 3.82
N THR A 117 -19.64 -5.16 4.59
CA THR A 117 -19.30 -6.27 5.50
C THR A 117 -18.70 -7.44 4.73
N ARG A 118 -19.36 -7.84 3.63
CA ARG A 118 -18.88 -8.92 2.75
C ARG A 118 -17.51 -8.61 2.15
N ALA A 119 -17.31 -7.41 1.63
CA ALA A 119 -16.07 -6.97 1.02
C ALA A 119 -14.90 -7.01 2.02
N MET A 120 -15.13 -6.55 3.24
CA MET A 120 -14.12 -6.60 4.30
C MET A 120 -13.79 -8.05 4.70
N GLU A 121 -14.78 -8.92 4.80
CA GLU A 121 -14.58 -10.34 5.12
C GLU A 121 -13.82 -11.07 4.01
N GLU A 122 -14.19 -10.86 2.76
CA GLU A 122 -13.53 -11.44 1.59
C GLU A 122 -12.06 -10.99 1.51
N THR A 123 -11.81 -9.70 1.73
CA THR A 123 -10.43 -9.16 1.73
C THR A 123 -9.60 -9.78 2.85
N LEU A 124 -10.11 -9.80 4.07
CA LEU A 124 -9.41 -10.40 5.22
C LEU A 124 -9.19 -11.91 5.05
N PHE A 125 -10.11 -12.60 4.37
CA PHE A 125 -9.95 -14.01 4.04
C PHE A 125 -8.72 -14.21 3.14
N TYR A 126 -8.59 -13.47 2.04
CA TYR A 126 -7.42 -13.59 1.16
C TYR A 126 -6.11 -13.20 1.85
N PHE A 127 -6.12 -12.15 2.70
CA PHE A 127 -4.94 -11.82 3.52
C PHE A 127 -4.56 -12.92 4.52
N SER A 128 -5.50 -13.74 4.98
CA SER A 128 -5.22 -14.85 5.88
C SER A 128 -4.70 -16.11 5.19
N CYS A 129 -4.82 -16.19 3.87
CA CYS A 129 -4.37 -17.33 3.06
C CYS A 129 -2.92 -17.19 2.58
N LEU A 130 -2.34 -15.99 2.68
CA LEU A 130 -0.94 -15.67 2.37
C LEU A 130 -0.07 -15.80 3.62
#